data_AF-A0AA47MB16-F1
#
_entry.id   AF-A0AA47MB16-F1
#
_cell.length_a   1.000
_cell.length_b   1.000
_cell.length_c   1.000
_cell.angle_alpha   90.00
_cell.angle_beta   90.00
_cell.angle_gamma   90.00
#
_symmetry.space_group_name_H-M   'P 1'
#
loop_
_entity.id
_entity.type
_entity.pdbx_description
1 polymer ?
#
loop_
_entity_poly.entity_id
_entity_poly.type
_entity_poly.pdbx_seq_one_letter_code
_entity_poly.pdbx_strand_id
1 'polypeptide(L)'
;MADSHEIKITDDLRNYYKLLEVPSPVRIGLYCLETLYFPEDHTAEHITEMMENMLQDWKIKKQSLSGITTNNASNMKKAFENFPCVWFSCFGYNLNLAISKVLKMPRMELLPEHADI
;
A
#
# COMPACT_ATOMS: atom_id res chain seq x y z
N MET A 1 -27.91 -15.41 -10.48
CA MET A 1 -26.73 -15.21 -11.35
C MET A 1 -26.50 -13.70 -11.34
N ALA A 2 -25.69 -13.21 -10.40
CA ALA A 2 -25.55 -11.78 -10.14
C ALA A 2 -24.33 -11.26 -10.91
N ASP A 3 -24.57 -10.26 -11.75
CA ASP A 3 -23.56 -9.55 -12.53
C ASP A 3 -22.48 -8.96 -11.63
N SER A 4 -21.23 -9.35 -11.90
CA SER A 4 -20.05 -8.70 -11.35
C SER A 4 -19.95 -7.30 -11.94
N HIS A 5 -20.28 -6.28 -11.15
CA HIS A 5 -19.96 -4.90 -11.46
C HIS A 5 -18.43 -4.74 -11.53
N GLU A 6 -17.94 -4.67 -12.77
CA GLU A 6 -16.57 -4.32 -13.09
C GLU A 6 -16.31 -2.88 -12.61
N ILE A 7 -15.60 -2.75 -11.50
CA ILE A 7 -15.14 -1.44 -11.01
C ILE A 7 -14.08 -0.97 -12.01
N LYS A 8 -14.46 -0.11 -12.94
CA LYS A 8 -13.53 0.60 -13.83
C LYS A 8 -12.66 1.51 -12.98
N ILE A 9 -11.47 1.04 -12.60
CA ILE A 9 -10.42 1.91 -12.06
C ILE A 9 -10.03 2.84 -13.22
N THR A 10 -10.54 4.06 -13.13
CA THR A 10 -10.54 5.10 -14.15
C THR A 10 -9.13 5.40 -14.69
N ASP A 11 -9.06 5.62 -16.01
CA ASP A 11 -7.93 6.10 -16.82
C ASP A 11 -7.26 7.42 -16.35
N ASP A 12 -7.61 7.93 -15.17
CA ASP A 12 -7.32 9.29 -14.70
C ASP A 12 -5.85 9.47 -14.27
N LEU A 13 -5.24 8.45 -13.65
CA LEU A 13 -3.83 8.51 -13.26
C LEU A 13 -2.88 8.49 -14.47
N ARG A 14 -3.29 7.87 -15.57
CA ARG A 14 -2.49 7.79 -16.80
C ARG A 14 -2.35 9.17 -17.47
N ASN A 15 -3.33 10.06 -17.28
CA ASN A 15 -3.30 11.43 -17.80
C ASN A 15 -2.45 12.37 -16.95
N TYR A 16 -2.38 12.19 -15.63
CA TYR A 16 -1.57 13.05 -14.76
C TYR A 16 -0.07 12.99 -15.11
N TYR A 17 0.47 11.80 -15.37
CA TYR A 17 1.88 11.65 -15.76
C TYR A 17 2.19 12.15 -17.18
N LYS A 18 1.17 12.29 -18.04
CA LYS A 18 1.32 12.82 -19.40
C LYS A 18 1.51 14.34 -19.41
N LEU A 19 1.12 15.04 -18.34
CA LEU A 19 1.30 16.50 -18.20
C LEU A 19 2.70 16.89 -17.71
N LEU A 20 3.51 15.92 -17.29
CA LEU A 20 4.86 16.13 -16.75
C LEU A 20 5.93 15.55 -17.69
N GLU A 21 5.76 15.70 -19.01
CA GLU A 21 6.74 15.28 -20.04
C GLU A 21 8.09 16.01 -19.89
N VAL A 22 8.84 15.63 -18.87
CA VAL A 22 10.26 15.86 -18.74
C VAL A 22 10.91 14.70 -19.51
N PRO A 23 11.69 14.97 -20.57
CA PRO A 23 12.39 13.93 -21.30
C PRO A 23 13.48 13.36 -20.39
N SER A 24 13.11 12.35 -19.61
CA SER A 24 14.01 11.53 -18.81
C SER A 24 14.25 10.22 -19.57
N PRO A 25 15.49 9.72 -19.63
CA PRO A 25 15.77 8.39 -20.17
C PRO A 25 15.06 7.27 -19.37
N VAL A 26 14.52 7.57 -18.18
CA VAL A 26 13.81 6.62 -17.32
C VAL A 26 12.31 6.91 -17.40
N ARG A 27 11.55 5.95 -17.95
CA ARG A 27 10.08 5.97 -17.93
C ARG A 27 9.59 5.24 -16.70
N ILE A 28 8.87 5.96 -15.82
CA ILE A 28 8.13 5.36 -14.72
C ILE A 28 6.70 5.12 -15.20
N GLY A 29 6.19 3.91 -15.04
CA GLY A 29 4.81 3.55 -15.35
C GLY A 29 4.09 3.01 -14.13
N LEU A 30 2.81 3.32 -14.01
CA LEU A 30 1.92 2.75 -13.00
C LEU A 30 0.91 1.86 -13.70
N TYR A 31 0.90 0.58 -13.34
CA TYR A 31 0.00 -0.42 -13.90
C TYR A 31 -0.65 -1.18 -12.75
N CYS A 32 -1.98 -1.28 -12.78
CA CYS A 32 -2.69 -2.24 -11.94
C CYS A 32 -2.52 -3.61 -12.60
N LEU A 33 -1.92 -4.56 -11.87
CA LEU A 33 -1.77 -5.94 -12.33
C LEU A 33 -3.01 -6.74 -11.99
N GLU A 34 -3.48 -6.66 -10.75
CA GLU A 34 -4.57 -7.52 -10.31
C GLU A 34 -5.49 -6.85 -9.29
N THR A 35 -6.75 -7.24 -9.32
CA THR A 35 -7.75 -7.00 -8.27
C THR A 35 -8.54 -8.28 -8.14
N LEU A 36 -8.37 -8.97 -7.02
CA LEU A 36 -8.97 -10.28 -6.79
C LEU A 36 -9.92 -10.25 -5.59
N TYR A 37 -10.97 -11.07 -5.66
CA TYR A 37 -11.76 -11.40 -4.50
C TYR A 37 -11.01 -12.46 -3.69
N PHE A 38 -10.74 -12.18 -2.42
CA PHE A 38 -9.93 -13.02 -1.54
C PHE A 38 -10.77 -13.41 -0.30
N PRO A 39 -11.60 -14.48 -0.40
CA PRO A 39 -12.49 -14.91 0.67
C PRO A 39 -11.77 -15.64 1.81
N GLU A 40 -10.52 -16.06 1.62
CA GLU A 40 -9.72 -16.77 2.60
C GLU A 40 -9.37 -15.88 3.80
N ASP A 41 -9.02 -16.52 4.92
CA ASP A 41 -8.43 -15.79 6.03
C ASP A 41 -7.13 -15.12 5.57
N HIS A 42 -6.97 -13.84 5.93
CA HIS A 42 -5.83 -13.01 5.55
C HIS A 42 -4.57 -13.36 6.37
N THR A 43 -4.21 -14.65 6.43
CA THR A 43 -2.99 -15.15 7.06
C THR A 43 -1.78 -14.78 6.23
N ALA A 44 -0.59 -14.86 6.83
CA ALA A 44 0.64 -14.54 6.12
C ALA A 44 0.89 -15.51 4.96
N GLU A 45 0.52 -16.76 5.15
CA GLU A 45 0.68 -17.87 4.21
C GLU A 45 -0.19 -17.65 2.97
N HIS A 46 -1.50 -17.40 3.14
CA HIS A 46 -2.39 -17.18 2.01
C HIS A 46 -2.05 -15.91 1.24
N ILE A 47 -1.63 -14.83 1.92
CA ILE A 47 -1.17 -13.59 1.26
C ILE A 47 0.09 -13.84 0.44
N THR A 48 1.02 -14.65 0.96
CA THR A 48 2.26 -15.03 0.26
C THR A 48 1.94 -15.83 -0.99
N GLU A 49 1.10 -16.85 -0.87
CA GLU A 49 0.65 -17.69 -1.98
C GLU A 49 -0.04 -16.86 -3.07
N MET A 50 -0.98 -15.99 -2.69
CA MET A 50 -1.66 -15.06 -3.60
C MET A 50 -0.65 -14.19 -4.37
N MET A 51 0.32 -13.58 -3.68
CA MET A 51 1.35 -12.75 -4.34
C MET A 51 2.22 -13.59 -5.30
N GLU A 52 2.61 -14.80 -4.90
CA GLU A 52 3.44 -15.67 -5.74
C GLU A 52 2.70 -16.13 -6.99
N ASN A 53 1.43 -16.50 -6.86
CA ASN A 53 0.56 -16.85 -7.99
C ASN A 53 0.42 -15.68 -8.96
N MET A 54 0.13 -14.46 -8.47
CA MET A 54 0.09 -13.26 -9.29
C MET A 54 1.40 -13.03 -10.05
N LEU A 55 2.55 -13.10 -9.36
CA LEU A 55 3.85 -12.92 -10.03
C LEU A 55 4.09 -13.98 -11.12
N GLN A 56 3.67 -15.24 -10.89
CA GLN A 56 3.76 -16.30 -11.89
C GLN A 56 2.86 -16.03 -13.10
N ASP A 57 1.61 -15.64 -12.89
CA ASP A 57 0.64 -15.35 -13.95
C ASP A 57 1.10 -14.20 -14.85
N TRP A 58 1.64 -13.15 -14.23
CA TRP A 58 2.23 -12.00 -14.93
C TRP A 58 3.66 -12.24 -15.43
N LYS A 59 4.22 -13.44 -15.20
CA LYS A 59 5.58 -13.84 -15.58
C LYS A 59 6.66 -12.89 -15.05
N ILE A 60 6.42 -12.30 -13.89
CA ILE A 60 7.35 -11.42 -13.18
C ILE A 60 8.22 -12.28 -12.27
N LYS A 61 9.54 -12.19 -12.46
CA LYS A 61 10.48 -12.92 -11.60
C LYS A 61 10.51 -12.28 -10.22
N LYS A 62 10.26 -13.05 -9.17
CA LYS A 62 10.34 -12.58 -7.77
C LYS A 62 11.68 -11.87 -7.46
N GLN A 63 12.79 -12.32 -8.05
CA GLN A 63 14.13 -11.71 -7.89
C GLN A 63 14.31 -10.36 -8.61
N SER A 64 13.39 -10.00 -9.50
CA SER A 64 13.43 -8.70 -10.20
C SER A 64 12.72 -7.58 -9.43
N LEU A 65 12.05 -7.91 -8.32
CA LEU A 65 11.38 -6.93 -7.48
C LEU A 65 12.42 -6.07 -6.74
N SER A 66 12.34 -4.76 -6.91
CA SER A 66 13.20 -3.83 -6.15
C SER A 66 12.66 -3.55 -4.74
N GLY A 67 11.34 -3.62 -4.56
CA GLY A 67 10.72 -3.45 -3.26
C GLY A 67 9.21 -3.64 -3.31
N ILE A 68 8.63 -3.81 -2.13
CA ILE A 68 7.19 -3.99 -1.91
C ILE A 68 6.72 -2.97 -0.89
N THR A 69 5.54 -2.39 -1.10
CA THR A 69 4.91 -1.55 -0.07
C THR A 69 3.50 -2.04 0.26
N THR A 70 3.23 -2.24 1.55
CA THR A 70 1.92 -2.64 2.08
C THR A 70 1.64 -1.87 3.37
N ASN A 71 0.42 -1.97 3.91
CA ASN A 71 0.20 -1.54 5.30
C ASN A 71 1.06 -2.35 6.28
N ASN A 72 1.15 -1.90 7.54
CA ASN A 72 2.04 -2.49 8.54
C ASN A 72 1.39 -3.60 9.39
N ALA A 73 0.25 -4.16 8.96
CA ALA A 73 -0.42 -5.25 9.66
C ALA A 73 0.53 -6.45 9.87
N SER A 74 0.36 -7.17 10.97
CA SER A 74 1.25 -8.29 11.35
C SER A 74 1.36 -9.34 10.25
N ASN A 75 0.25 -9.67 9.60
CA ASN A 75 0.20 -10.72 8.59
C ASN A 75 0.89 -10.27 7.29
N MET A 76 0.75 -8.99 6.92
CA MET A 76 1.48 -8.40 5.78
C MET A 76 2.98 -8.43 6.02
N LYS A 77 3.45 -8.03 7.21
CA LYS A 77 4.88 -8.09 7.55
C LYS A 77 5.44 -9.50 7.45
N LYS A 78 4.73 -10.48 8.02
CA LYS A 78 5.14 -11.89 7.99
C LYS A 78 5.15 -12.44 6.56
N ALA A 79 4.13 -12.12 5.74
CA ALA A 79 4.05 -12.59 4.36
C ALA A 79 5.25 -12.17 3.51
N PHE A 80 5.72 -10.94 3.71
CA PHE A 80 6.82 -10.38 2.91
C PHE A 80 8.20 -10.43 3.60
N GLU A 81 8.31 -11.03 4.79
CA GLU A 81 9.56 -11.10 5.57
C GLU A 81 10.69 -11.80 4.80
N ASN A 82 10.34 -12.84 4.04
CA ASN A 82 11.29 -13.66 3.28
C ASN A 82 11.30 -13.35 1.77
N PHE A 83 10.69 -12.24 1.34
CA PHE A 83 10.78 -11.83 -0.06
C PHE A 83 12.18 -11.29 -0.39
N PRO A 84 12.72 -11.55 -1.60
CA PRO A 84 14.06 -11.14 -1.99
C PRO A 84 14.14 -9.66 -2.39
N CYS A 85 13.44 -8.79 -1.67
CA CYS A 85 13.40 -7.36 -1.92
C CYS A 85 13.13 -6.59 -0.61
N VAL A 86 13.34 -5.27 -0.64
CA VAL A 86 13.08 -4.44 0.55
C VAL A 86 11.57 -4.24 0.73
N TRP A 87 11.06 -4.50 1.93
CA TRP A 87 9.69 -4.19 2.30
C TRP A 87 9.59 -2.81 2.97
N PHE A 88 8.62 -2.00 2.52
CA PHE A 88 8.35 -0.66 3.04
C PHE A 88 6.93 -0.57 3.58
N SER A 89 6.79 -0.06 4.80
CA SER A 89 5.46 0.31 5.29
C SER A 89 4.87 1.45 4.48
N CYS A 90 3.61 1.31 4.07
CA CYS A 90 2.88 2.32 3.32
C CYS A 90 2.81 3.64 4.11
N PHE A 91 3.23 4.73 3.46
CA PHE A 91 3.19 6.07 4.04
C PHE A 91 1.76 6.47 4.44
N GLY A 92 0.78 6.27 3.55
CA GLY A 92 -0.61 6.66 3.81
C GLY A 92 -1.21 5.96 5.04
N TYR A 93 -0.91 4.68 5.21
CA TYR A 93 -1.35 3.94 6.40
C TYR A 93 -0.69 4.45 7.69
N ASN A 94 0.62 4.73 7.66
CA ASN A 94 1.32 5.29 8.82
C ASN A 94 0.81 6.70 9.18
N LEU A 95 0.54 7.54 8.18
CA LEU A 95 -0.03 8.86 8.38
C LEU A 95 -1.42 8.76 9.04
N ASN A 96 -2.28 7.88 8.53
CA ASN A 96 -3.59 7.64 9.12
C ASN A 96 -3.49 7.15 10.58
N LEU A 97 -2.55 6.26 10.88
CA LEU A 97 -2.30 5.81 12.25
C LEU A 97 -1.84 6.96 13.16
N ALA A 98 -0.95 7.83 12.68
CA ALA A 98 -0.46 8.96 13.45
C ALA A 98 -1.61 9.92 13.79
N ILE A 99 -2.40 10.31 12.78
CA ILE A 99 -3.57 11.18 12.97
C ILE A 99 -4.58 10.53 13.92
N SER A 100 -4.90 9.25 13.71
CA SER A 100 -5.84 8.51 14.56
C SER A 100 -5.38 8.44 16.01
N LYS A 101 -4.08 8.35 16.26
CA LYS A 101 -3.52 8.37 17.62
C LYS A 101 -3.68 9.76 18.23
N VAL A 102 -3.30 10.82 17.51
CA VAL A 102 -3.41 12.20 18.00
C VAL A 102 -4.85 12.57 18.33
N LEU A 103 -5.81 12.19 17.49
CA LEU A 103 -7.24 12.47 17.74
C LEU A 103 -7.80 11.75 18.98
N LYS A 104 -7.16 10.67 19.42
CA LYS A 104 -7.53 9.90 20.62
C LYS A 104 -6.77 10.35 21.87
N MET A 105 -5.76 11.20 21.72
CA MET A 105 -5.05 11.72 22.88
C MET A 105 -5.98 12.66 23.65
N PRO A 106 -5.95 12.63 24.99
CA PRO A 106 -6.59 13.66 25.79
C PRO A 106 -6.12 15.02 25.30
N ARG A 107 -7.03 16.00 25.23
CA ARG A 107 -6.65 17.39 24.97
C ARG A 107 -5.55 17.73 25.97
N MET A 108 -4.36 18.08 25.50
CA MET A 108 -3.43 18.80 26.36
C MET A 108 -4.12 20.11 26.70
N GLU A 109 -4.63 20.22 27.92
CA GLU A 109 -4.82 21.53 28.52
C GLU A 109 -3.46 22.19 28.49
N LEU A 110 -3.34 23.31 27.78
CA LEU A 110 -2.16 24.15 27.84
C LEU A 110 -1.91 24.39 29.33
N LEU A 111 -0.72 24.02 29.81
CA LEU A 111 -0.31 24.41 31.16
C LEU A 111 -0.56 25.91 31.27
N PRO A 112 -1.28 26.39 32.31
CA PRO A 112 -1.52 27.80 32.45
C PRO A 112 -0.18 28.52 32.49
N GLU A 113 0.16 29.21 31.40
CA GLU A 113 1.17 30.26 31.41
C GLU A 113 0.65 31.29 32.40
N HIS A 114 1.28 31.34 33.57
CA HIS A 114 1.07 32.35 34.61
C HIS A 114 -0.26 32.25 35.38
N ALA A 115 -0.36 31.24 36.24
CA ALA A 115 -1.02 31.45 37.52
C ALA A 115 0.03 31.99 38.51
N ASP A 116 -0.24 33.19 39.04
CA ASP A 116 0.37 33.82 40.22
C ASP A 116 1.68 34.61 40.04
N ILE A 117 1.53 35.89 39.64
CA ILE A 117 2.25 37.05 40.22
C ILE A 117 1.20 37.99 40.81
#